data_AF-A0A9R0RGH3-F1
#
_entry.id   AF-A0A9R0RGH3-F1
#
_cell.length_a   1.000
_cell.length_b   1.000
_cell.length_c   1.000
_cell.angle_alpha   90.00
_cell.angle_beta   90.00
_cell.angle_gamma   90.00
#
_symmetry.space_group_name_H-M   'P 1'
#
loop_
_entity.id
_entity.type
_entity.pdbx_description
1 polymer ?
#
loop_
_entity_poly.entity_id
_entity_poly.type
_entity_poly.pdbx_seq_one_letter_code
_entity_poly.pdbx_strand_id
1 'polypeptide(L)'
;MASTPSLILLALLLPLIPLAIAAPEKHLVTHLPGFDSALPSKHYVGYITVDESNGRRLFYYLVLSERDPAIDPVVLWLNGGPGCSSFDGFVYENGPFNFERGSTPGGLPKLQLNPYSWSKVSSMMYLDSPAGVGMSYSLNNDYKTGDLKTAADAHIFLSFFEGRISSF
;
A
#
# COMPACT_ATOMS: atom_id res chain seq x y z
N MET A 1 -62.62 0.04 -23.18
CA MET A 1 -61.47 0.94 -23.26
C MET A 1 -60.93 1.19 -21.86
N ALA A 2 -59.86 0.51 -21.48
CA ALA A 2 -58.98 0.91 -20.36
C ALA A 2 -57.68 0.10 -20.52
N SER A 3 -56.67 0.73 -21.11
CA SER A 3 -55.33 0.18 -21.25
C SER A 3 -54.56 0.38 -19.94
N THR A 4 -54.22 -0.71 -19.26
CA THR A 4 -53.24 -0.71 -18.16
C THR A 4 -51.84 -0.47 -18.73
N PRO A 5 -51.11 0.58 -18.33
CA PRO A 5 -49.74 0.78 -18.77
C PRO A 5 -48.78 -0.09 -17.97
N SER A 6 -47.77 -0.57 -18.70
CA SER A 6 -46.67 -1.45 -18.32
C SER A 6 -46.04 -1.20 -16.95
N LEU A 7 -46.09 -2.22 -16.09
CA LEU A 7 -45.30 -2.34 -14.85
C LEU A 7 -43.90 -2.95 -15.07
N ILE A 8 -43.46 -3.13 -16.32
CA ILE A 8 -42.22 -3.90 -16.63
C ILE A 8 -40.97 -3.00 -16.75
N LEU A 9 -41.09 -1.68 -16.71
CA LEU A 9 -39.96 -0.78 -17.02
C LEU A 9 -39.34 -0.07 -15.79
N LEU A 10 -39.20 -0.75 -14.66
CA LEU A 10 -38.54 -0.17 -13.47
C LEU A 10 -37.55 -1.14 -12.78
N ALA A 11 -36.89 -2.02 -13.54
CA ALA A 11 -35.93 -2.99 -12.99
C ALA A 11 -34.51 -2.91 -13.61
N LEU A 12 -34.21 -1.92 -14.46
CA LEU A 12 -32.94 -1.85 -15.21
C LEU A 12 -32.09 -0.61 -14.93
N LEU A 13 -32.19 -0.04 -13.73
CA LEU A 13 -31.28 1.02 -13.26
C LEU A 13 -30.82 0.71 -11.83
N LEU A 14 -30.33 -0.51 -11.60
CA LEU A 14 -29.31 -0.69 -10.56
C LEU A 14 -28.02 -0.14 -11.17
N PRO A 15 -27.46 0.98 -10.67
CA PRO A 15 -26.11 1.33 -11.05
C PRO A 15 -25.24 0.12 -10.73
N LEU A 16 -24.46 -0.33 -11.71
CA LEU A 16 -23.37 -1.27 -11.49
C LEU A 16 -22.38 -0.53 -10.59
N ILE A 17 -22.62 -0.53 -9.27
CA ILE A 17 -21.67 -0.02 -8.31
C ILE A 17 -20.45 -0.93 -8.50
N PRO A 18 -19.33 -0.42 -9.02
CA PRO A 18 -18.11 -1.21 -9.06
C PRO A 18 -17.91 -1.64 -7.61
N LEU A 19 -17.80 -2.94 -7.37
CA LEU A 19 -17.52 -3.43 -6.02
C LEU A 19 -16.14 -2.89 -5.66
N ALA A 20 -16.16 -1.75 -4.98
CA ALA A 20 -15.01 -0.99 -4.54
C ALA A 20 -14.26 -1.82 -3.52
N ILE A 21 -13.27 -2.61 -3.96
CA ILE A 21 -12.42 -3.35 -3.03
C ILE A 21 -11.35 -2.38 -2.54
N ALA A 22 -11.72 -1.50 -1.62
CA ALA A 22 -10.74 -0.79 -0.80
C ALA A 22 -9.67 -1.76 -0.31
N ALA A 23 -8.44 -1.26 -0.08
CA ALA A 23 -7.33 -2.09 0.39
C ALA A 23 -7.79 -3.06 1.49
N PRO A 24 -7.43 -4.36 1.43
CA PRO A 24 -8.09 -5.39 2.23
C PRO A 24 -8.14 -5.02 3.71
N GLU A 25 -9.30 -5.13 4.38
CA GLU A 25 -9.41 -4.75 5.80
C GLU A 25 -8.42 -5.49 6.69
N LYS A 26 -8.13 -6.76 6.35
CA LYS A 26 -7.10 -7.56 7.04
C LYS A 26 -5.68 -7.00 6.95
N HIS A 27 -5.43 -6.06 6.05
CA HIS A 27 -4.14 -5.36 5.91
C HIS A 27 -4.12 -4.04 6.68
N LEU A 28 -5.25 -3.59 7.25
CA LEU A 28 -5.34 -2.33 7.98
C LEU A 28 -4.43 -2.37 9.22
N VAL A 29 -3.55 -1.38 9.33
CA VAL A 29 -2.75 -1.15 10.53
C VAL A 29 -3.58 -0.29 11.49
N THR A 30 -3.88 -0.83 12.67
CA THR A 30 -4.65 -0.12 13.70
C THR A 30 -3.75 0.57 14.73
N HIS A 31 -2.51 0.10 14.90
CA HIS A 31 -1.53 0.62 15.85
C HIS A 31 -0.10 0.35 15.35
N LEU A 32 0.81 1.29 15.62
CA LEU A 32 2.25 1.13 15.42
C LEU A 32 2.97 1.17 16.78
N PRO A 33 3.76 0.13 17.11
CA PRO A 33 4.59 0.17 18.31
C PRO A 33 5.49 1.40 18.31
N GLY A 34 5.54 2.12 19.44
CA GLY A 34 6.31 3.34 19.59
C GLY A 34 5.57 4.62 19.18
N PHE A 35 4.32 4.52 18.71
CA PHE A 35 3.44 5.67 18.45
C PHE A 35 2.16 5.58 19.30
N ASP A 36 2.06 6.45 20.30
CA ASP A 36 1.00 6.40 21.33
C ASP A 36 -0.29 7.16 20.95
N SER A 37 -0.38 7.65 19.71
CA SER A 37 -1.52 8.44 19.20
C SER A 37 -2.24 7.73 18.05
N ALA A 38 -3.43 8.22 17.70
CA ALA A 38 -4.13 7.77 16.51
C ALA A 38 -3.31 8.09 15.25
N LEU A 39 -3.25 7.15 14.30
CA LEU A 39 -2.59 7.36 13.02
C LEU A 39 -3.26 8.52 12.27
N PRO A 40 -2.48 9.38 11.59
CA PRO A 40 -3.02 10.56 10.91
C PRO A 40 -3.89 10.21 9.69
N SER A 41 -3.73 9.00 9.14
CA SER A 41 -4.55 8.45 8.07
C SER A 41 -4.61 6.92 8.16
N LYS A 42 -5.33 6.28 7.24
CA LYS A 42 -5.38 4.80 7.17
C LYS A 42 -4.12 4.25 6.52
N HIS A 43 -3.55 3.24 7.16
CA HIS A 43 -2.33 2.57 6.70
C HIS A 43 -2.66 1.11 6.40
N TYR A 44 -2.09 0.55 5.33
CA TYR A 44 -2.29 -0.83 4.93
C TYR A 44 -0.96 -1.50 4.66
N VAL A 45 -0.76 -2.70 5.21
CA VAL A 45 0.47 -3.47 5.06
C VAL A 45 0.14 -4.89 4.59
N GLY A 46 0.89 -5.40 3.63
CA GLY A 46 0.63 -6.72 3.12
C GLY A 46 1.62 -7.20 2.07
N TYR A 47 1.24 -8.27 1.40
CA TYR A 47 2.04 -8.92 0.36
C TYR A 47 1.22 -9.14 -0.89
N ILE A 48 1.86 -8.96 -2.04
CA ILE A 48 1.33 -9.37 -3.34
C ILE A 48 2.23 -10.46 -3.90
N THR A 49 1.63 -11.58 -4.31
CA THR A 49 2.36 -12.62 -5.05
C THR A 49 2.58 -12.15 -6.48
N VAL A 50 3.85 -12.09 -6.90
CA VAL A 50 4.25 -11.68 -8.27
C VAL A 50 4.74 -12.87 -9.11
N ASP A 51 5.03 -14.00 -8.45
CA ASP A 51 5.36 -15.27 -9.09
C ASP A 51 4.87 -16.42 -8.21
N GLU A 52 3.80 -17.09 -8.63
CA GLU A 52 3.23 -18.24 -7.90
C GLU A 52 4.17 -19.46 -7.94
N SER A 53 4.94 -19.64 -9.00
CA SER A 53 5.78 -20.84 -9.18
C SER A 53 6.95 -20.89 -8.19
N ASN A 54 7.54 -19.73 -7.91
CA ASN A 54 8.61 -19.59 -6.93
C ASN A 54 8.11 -19.08 -5.57
N GLY A 55 6.83 -18.72 -5.49
CA GLY A 55 6.22 -18.11 -4.30
C GLY A 55 6.85 -16.76 -3.96
N ARG A 56 7.15 -15.93 -4.98
CA ARG A 56 7.75 -14.60 -4.77
C ARG A 56 6.66 -13.62 -4.39
N ARG A 57 6.86 -12.96 -3.25
CA ARG A 57 5.90 -12.06 -2.63
C ARG A 57 6.58 -10.75 -2.30
N LEU A 58 6.06 -9.66 -2.85
CA LEU A 58 6.53 -8.32 -2.54
C LEU A 58 5.71 -7.72 -1.41
N PHE A 59 6.41 -7.27 -0.37
CA PHE A 59 5.87 -6.52 0.75
C PHE A 59 5.61 -5.08 0.34
N TYR A 60 4.48 -4.55 0.78
CA TYR A 60 4.16 -3.14 0.62
C TYR A 60 3.66 -2.54 1.93
N TYR A 61 3.94 -1.25 2.09
CA TYR A 61 3.30 -0.38 3.08
C TYR A 61 2.63 0.78 2.34
N LEU A 62 1.30 0.87 2.43
CA LEU A 62 0.50 1.94 1.87
C LEU A 62 0.05 2.88 2.99
N VAL A 63 0.33 4.17 2.84
CA VAL A 63 -0.19 5.25 3.69
C VAL A 63 -1.17 6.05 2.85
N LEU A 64 -2.44 6.07 3.21
CA LEU A 64 -3.41 6.92 2.51
C LEU A 64 -3.14 8.40 2.80
N SER A 65 -3.51 9.27 1.86
CA SER A 65 -3.40 10.72 2.05
C SER A 65 -4.07 11.17 3.36
N GLU A 66 -3.40 12.05 4.10
CA GLU A 66 -3.92 12.73 5.30
C GLU A 66 -5.01 13.76 4.94
N ARG A 67 -5.13 14.15 3.67
CA ARG A 67 -6.13 15.11 3.19
C ARG A 67 -7.36 14.39 2.63
N ASP A 68 -7.32 13.97 1.37
CA ASP A 68 -8.44 13.28 0.74
C ASP A 68 -7.91 12.19 -0.20
N PRO A 69 -7.79 10.93 0.27
CA PRO A 69 -7.23 9.84 -0.51
C PRO A 69 -8.06 9.46 -1.74
N ALA A 70 -9.30 9.96 -1.87
CA ALA A 70 -10.15 9.73 -3.04
C ALA A 70 -9.75 10.54 -4.27
N ILE A 71 -9.15 11.72 -4.04
CA ILE A 71 -8.77 12.66 -5.10
C ILE A 71 -7.26 12.90 -5.19
N ASP A 72 -6.55 12.62 -4.10
CA ASP A 72 -5.11 12.82 -4.01
C ASP A 72 -4.36 11.70 -4.77
N PRO A 73 -3.20 12.02 -5.38
CA PRO A 73 -2.47 11.05 -6.19
C PRO A 73 -1.94 9.90 -5.33
N VAL A 74 -1.82 8.73 -5.94
CA VAL A 74 -1.01 7.63 -5.40
C VAL A 74 0.42 7.78 -5.91
N VAL A 75 1.41 7.72 -5.01
CA VAL A 75 2.83 7.82 -5.33
C VAL A 75 3.52 6.53 -4.94
N LEU A 76 4.09 5.83 -5.92
CA LEU A 76 5.00 4.72 -5.68
C LEU A 76 6.37 5.25 -5.27
N TRP A 77 6.89 4.78 -4.15
CA TRP A 77 8.23 5.06 -3.66
C TRP A 77 9.09 3.79 -3.65
N LEU A 78 10.29 3.92 -4.22
CA LEU A 78 11.28 2.85 -4.33
C LEU A 78 12.65 3.36 -3.85
N ASN A 79 13.20 2.75 -2.82
CA ASN A 79 14.62 2.88 -2.52
C ASN A 79 15.45 2.00 -3.47
N GLY A 80 16.71 2.39 -3.68
CA GLY A 80 17.61 1.77 -4.65
C GLY A 80 18.56 0.73 -4.07
N GLY A 81 19.85 0.92 -4.31
CA GLY A 81 20.92 0.01 -3.92
C GLY A 81 21.69 -0.50 -5.15
N PRO A 82 21.33 -1.68 -5.72
CA PRO A 82 20.10 -2.46 -5.52
C PRO A 82 20.07 -3.26 -4.21
N GLY A 83 18.87 -3.45 -3.64
CA GLY A 83 18.65 -4.32 -2.49
C GLY A 83 18.28 -3.61 -1.17
N CYS A 84 18.15 -2.28 -1.19
CA CYS A 84 17.75 -1.51 -0.02
C CYS A 84 16.21 -1.49 0.12
N SER A 85 15.72 -1.59 1.35
CA SER A 85 14.28 -1.57 1.63
C SER A 85 13.70 -0.17 1.42
N SER A 86 12.51 -0.11 0.83
CA SER A 86 11.74 1.13 0.72
C SER A 86 11.11 1.56 2.04
N PHE A 87 11.14 0.69 3.05
CA PHE A 87 10.81 1.07 4.42
C PHE A 87 11.79 2.11 4.98
N ASP A 88 13.01 2.21 4.43
CA ASP A 88 13.96 3.28 4.73
C ASP A 88 13.31 4.66 4.43
N GLY A 89 12.72 4.81 3.25
CA GLY A 89 11.97 6.02 2.88
C GLY A 89 10.76 6.31 3.78
N PHE A 90 10.12 5.27 4.30
CA PHE A 90 8.99 5.41 5.23
C PHE A 90 9.42 5.98 6.60
N VAL A 91 10.55 5.55 7.17
CA VAL A 91 10.98 5.98 8.51
C VAL A 91 12.01 7.11 8.55
N TYR A 92 12.79 7.30 7.49
CA TYR A 92 13.94 8.23 7.50
C TYR A 92 13.85 9.36 6.46
N GLU A 93 12.94 9.28 5.48
CA GLU A 93 12.88 10.25 4.39
C GLU A 93 11.56 11.02 4.38
N ASN A 94 10.50 10.42 3.82
CA ASN A 94 9.27 11.13 3.47
C ASN A 94 8.00 10.50 4.03
N GLY A 95 8.10 9.40 4.77
CA GLY A 95 6.94 8.81 5.42
C GLY A 95 6.43 9.61 6.63
N PRO A 96 5.30 9.18 7.21
CA PRO A 96 4.55 9.94 8.21
C PRO A 96 5.24 10.02 9.57
N PHE A 97 6.30 9.23 9.80
CA PHE A 97 6.98 9.14 11.08
C PHE A 97 8.49 9.30 10.94
N ASN A 98 9.10 9.83 11.99
CA ASN A 98 10.53 9.79 12.25
C ASN A 98 10.77 9.08 13.58
N PHE A 99 11.96 8.50 13.78
CA PHE A 99 12.38 8.07 15.11
C PHE A 99 12.72 9.26 16.01
N GLU A 100 12.23 9.24 17.24
CA GLU A 100 12.62 10.20 18.27
C GLU A 100 14.07 9.95 18.70
N ARG A 101 14.88 11.01 18.75
CA ARG A 101 16.29 10.90 19.17
C ARG A 101 16.38 10.68 20.68
N GLY A 102 17.26 9.78 21.10
CA GLY A 102 17.52 9.52 22.52
C GLY A 102 16.58 8.51 23.16
N SER A 103 15.96 7.64 22.37
CA SER A 103 15.25 6.46 22.87
C SER A 103 16.14 5.62 23.79
N THR A 104 15.54 5.03 24.83
CA THR A 104 16.24 4.18 25.80
C THR A 104 17.00 3.07 25.07
N PRO A 105 18.32 2.92 25.28
CA PRO A 105 19.09 1.83 24.68
C PRO A 105 18.48 0.47 25.01
N GLY A 106 18.23 -0.36 23.99
CA GLY A 106 17.58 -1.66 24.14
C GLY A 106 16.06 -1.63 24.33
N GLY A 107 15.44 -0.44 24.40
CA GLY A 107 14.00 -0.26 24.37
C GLY A 107 13.44 -0.14 22.95
N LEU A 108 12.11 -0.20 22.84
CA LEU A 108 11.42 0.07 21.58
C LEU A 108 11.65 1.54 21.18
N PRO A 109 12.04 1.84 19.92
CA PRO A 109 12.19 3.21 19.48
C PRO A 109 10.82 3.91 19.46
N LYS A 110 10.82 5.19 19.85
CA LYS A 110 9.61 6.03 19.79
C LYS A 110 9.51 6.68 18.41
N LEU A 111 8.28 6.80 17.94
CA LEU A 111 7.93 7.46 16.69
C LEU A 111 7.33 8.83 16.99
N GLN A 112 7.71 9.82 16.19
CA GLN A 112 7.10 11.14 16.17
C GLN A 112 6.64 11.46 14.75
N LEU A 113 5.60 12.29 14.62
CA LEU A 113 5.10 12.67 13.29
C LEU A 113 6.16 13.44 12.50
N ASN A 114 6.23 13.17 11.20
CA ASN A 114 7.00 13.94 10.25
C ASN A 114 6.15 15.11 9.71
N PRO A 115 6.44 16.37 10.08
CA PRO A 115 5.66 17.51 9.60
C PRO A 115 5.80 17.75 8.09
N TYR A 116 6.78 17.12 7.44
CA TYR A 116 7.06 17.24 6.00
C TYR A 116 6.77 15.95 5.23
N SER A 117 5.96 15.05 5.80
CA SER A 117 5.60 13.82 5.12
C SER A 117 4.90 14.09 3.80
N TRP A 118 5.22 13.26 2.79
CA TRP A 118 4.53 13.30 1.51
C TRP A 118 3.08 12.79 1.61
N SER A 119 2.74 12.04 2.67
CA SER A 119 1.35 11.62 2.93
C SER A 119 0.39 12.78 3.18
N LYS A 120 0.91 13.99 3.43
CA LYS A 120 0.07 15.19 3.61
C LYS A 120 -0.77 15.56 2.39
N VAL A 121 -0.35 15.14 1.20
CA VAL A 121 -1.00 15.50 -0.08
C VAL A 121 -1.06 14.35 -1.08
N SER A 122 -0.72 13.12 -0.67
CA SER A 122 -0.70 11.95 -1.54
C SER A 122 -0.86 10.66 -0.74
N SER A 123 -1.35 9.61 -1.39
CA SER A 123 -1.29 8.25 -0.85
C SER A 123 0.06 7.63 -1.22
N MET A 124 0.92 7.39 -0.23
CA MET A 124 2.28 6.90 -0.44
C MET A 124 2.34 5.37 -0.39
N MET A 125 2.93 4.75 -1.40
CA MET A 125 3.17 3.31 -1.46
C MET A 125 4.68 3.03 -1.42
N TYR A 126 5.13 2.44 -0.31
CA TYR A 126 6.50 1.96 -0.15
C TYR A 126 6.54 0.48 -0.54
N LEU A 127 7.29 0.15 -1.59
CA LEU A 127 7.38 -1.22 -2.11
C LEU A 127 8.80 -1.76 -1.89
N ASP A 128 8.92 -2.83 -1.11
CA ASP A 128 10.18 -3.57 -1.01
C ASP A 128 10.38 -4.43 -2.26
N SER A 129 11.28 -4.01 -3.14
CA SER A 129 11.56 -4.69 -4.40
C SER A 129 13.06 -4.71 -4.66
N PRO A 130 13.63 -5.80 -5.22
CA PRO A 130 12.98 -7.07 -5.61
C PRO A 130 12.71 -8.02 -4.41
N ALA A 131 12.16 -9.21 -4.68
CA ALA A 131 12.04 -10.27 -3.68
C ALA A 131 13.40 -10.56 -3.00
N GLY A 132 13.42 -10.67 -1.67
CA GLY A 132 14.63 -10.74 -0.85
C GLY A 132 15.02 -9.42 -0.17
N VAL A 133 14.43 -8.29 -0.59
CA VAL A 133 14.62 -6.98 0.04
C VAL A 133 13.66 -6.79 1.21
N GLY A 134 14.18 -6.33 2.34
CA GLY A 134 13.37 -5.99 3.52
C GLY A 134 12.49 -7.17 3.95
N MET A 135 11.18 -6.98 3.87
CA MET A 135 10.21 -8.03 4.21
C MET A 135 9.78 -8.88 3.00
N SER A 136 10.12 -8.50 1.76
CA SER A 136 9.80 -9.27 0.55
C SER A 136 10.60 -10.56 0.47
N TYR A 137 9.96 -11.66 0.03
CA TYR A 137 10.59 -12.99 0.06
C TYR A 137 10.19 -13.90 -1.11
N SER A 138 10.86 -15.04 -1.20
CA SER A 138 10.58 -16.14 -2.13
C SER A 138 10.54 -17.46 -1.35
N LEU A 139 9.48 -18.25 -1.53
CA LEU A 139 9.36 -19.54 -0.82
C LEU A 139 10.42 -20.56 -1.25
N ASN A 140 10.91 -20.45 -2.49
CA ASN A 140 11.94 -21.35 -3.05
C ASN A 140 13.34 -20.73 -3.05
N ASN A 141 13.56 -19.65 -2.30
CA ASN A 141 14.82 -18.88 -2.31
C ASN A 141 15.24 -18.36 -3.70
N ASP A 142 14.28 -18.11 -4.61
CA ASP A 142 14.54 -17.43 -5.89
C ASP A 142 14.78 -15.94 -5.67
N TYR A 143 16.04 -15.59 -5.40
CA TYR A 143 16.52 -14.22 -5.21
C TYR A 143 17.47 -13.74 -6.32
N LYS A 144 17.79 -14.61 -7.29
CA LYS A 144 18.58 -14.21 -8.45
C LYS A 144 17.70 -13.31 -9.33
N THR A 145 18.14 -12.07 -9.52
CA THR A 145 17.35 -11.06 -10.22
C THR A 145 18.24 -10.10 -11.00
N GLY A 146 17.62 -9.19 -11.74
CA GLY A 146 18.21 -8.11 -12.51
C GLY A 146 17.12 -7.18 -13.02
N ASP A 147 17.50 -6.12 -13.73
CA ASP A 147 16.61 -5.01 -14.08
C ASP A 147 15.28 -5.46 -14.70
N LEU A 148 15.33 -6.37 -15.68
CA LEU A 148 14.14 -6.87 -16.37
C LEU A 148 13.20 -7.65 -15.44
N LYS A 149 13.73 -8.52 -14.57
CA LYS A 149 12.91 -9.32 -13.65
C LYS A 149 12.31 -8.43 -12.57
N THR A 150 13.11 -7.53 -11.99
CA THR A 150 12.65 -6.55 -11.00
C THR A 150 11.55 -5.64 -11.57
N ALA A 151 11.72 -5.13 -12.79
CA ALA A 151 10.70 -4.30 -13.45
C ALA A 151 9.42 -5.10 -13.76
N ALA A 152 9.55 -6.34 -14.24
CA ALA A 152 8.40 -7.21 -14.51
C ALA A 152 7.60 -7.51 -13.24
N ASP A 153 8.27 -7.83 -12.14
CA ASP A 153 7.61 -8.08 -10.85
C ASP A 153 6.89 -6.84 -10.31
N ALA A 154 7.55 -5.68 -10.38
CA ALA A 154 6.95 -4.41 -9.97
C ALA A 154 5.72 -4.07 -10.84
N HIS A 155 5.78 -4.36 -12.14
CA HIS A 155 4.63 -4.19 -13.03
C HIS A 155 3.46 -5.13 -12.69
N ILE A 156 3.74 -6.40 -12.38
CA ILE A 156 2.71 -7.36 -11.91
C ILE A 156 2.09 -6.87 -10.60
N PHE A 157 2.93 -6.43 -9.66
CA PHE A 157 2.48 -5.84 -8.41
C PHE A 157 1.51 -4.66 -8.65
N LEU A 158 1.89 -3.71 -9.52
CA LEU A 158 1.08 -2.53 -9.81
C LEU A 158 -0.23 -2.89 -10.51
N SER A 159 -0.19 -3.83 -11.46
CA SER A 159 -1.40 -4.31 -12.15
C SER A 159 -2.41 -4.93 -11.18
N PHE A 160 -1.93 -5.68 -10.19
CA PHE A 160 -2.78 -6.23 -9.14
C PHE A 160 -3.36 -5.12 -8.24
N PHE A 161 -2.58 -4.09 -7.97
CA PHE A 161 -2.97 -2.96 -7.13
C PHE A 161 -4.01 -2.07 -7.81
N GLU A 162 -3.78 -1.67 -9.07
CA GLU A 162 -4.71 -0.88 -9.89
C GLU A 162 -6.08 -1.57 -10.02
N GLY A 163 -6.09 -2.89 -10.21
CA GLY A 163 -7.32 -3.69 -10.27
C GLY A 163 -8.15 -3.68 -8.98
N ARG A 164 -7.59 -3.20 -7.86
CA ARG A 164 -8.29 -3.10 -6.57
C ARG A 164 -8.61 -1.66 -6.16
N ILE A 165 -7.96 -0.65 -6.74
CA ILE A 165 -7.95 0.72 -6.18
C ILE A 165 -8.72 1.75 -7.01
N SER A 166 -9.57 1.30 -7.92
CA SER A 166 -10.48 2.15 -8.70
C SER A 166 -11.57 2.89 -7.90
N SER A 167 -11.42 3.06 -6.57
CA SER A 167 -12.42 3.70 -5.71
C SER A 167 -11.92 3.96 -4.28
N PHE A 168 -10.89 4.80 -4.11
CA PHE A 168 -10.79 5.53 -2.85
C PHE A 168 -11.76 6.70 -2.84
#